data_AF-A0A1N7IZS5-F1
#
_entry.id   AF-A0A1N7IZS5-F1
#
_cell.length_a   1.000
_cell.length_b   1.000
_cell.length_c   1.000
_cell.angle_alpha   90.00
_cell.angle_beta   90.00
_cell.angle_gamma   90.00
#
_symmetry.space_group_name_H-M   'P 1'
#
loop_
_entity.id
_entity.type
_entity.pdbx_description
1 polymer ?
#
loop_
_entity_poly.entity_id
_entity_poly.type
_entity_poly.pdbx_seq_one_letter_code
_entity_poly.pdbx_strand_id
1 'polypeptide(L)'
;MEEKKMSMEERIQAFYRQSGGPHNSQIPELLEKHLLYGEDHGMDGYKETFEDAVMDTLIGDPSLLLLYERYQRWKLSRKQEGVNLTGLEERIQRLENEIRELKELLSQKSR
;
A
#
# COMPACT_ATOMS: atom_id res chain seq x y z
N MET A 1 -0.76 -25.20 -27.23
CA MET A 1 0.67 -25.44 -26.95
C MET A 1 0.96 -24.68 -25.67
N GLU A 2 1.41 -25.36 -24.61
CA GLU A 2 1.76 -24.70 -23.34
C GLU A 2 3.03 -23.87 -23.55
N GLU A 3 2.92 -22.55 -23.49
CA GLU A 3 4.09 -21.67 -23.46
C GLU A 3 4.81 -21.88 -22.12
N LYS A 4 5.90 -22.63 -22.17
CA LYS A 4 6.76 -22.87 -21.03
C LYS A 4 7.33 -21.51 -20.59
N LYS A 5 6.86 -20.99 -19.45
CA LYS A 5 7.35 -19.72 -18.87
C LYS A 5 8.87 -19.80 -18.72
N MET A 6 9.61 -19.05 -19.55
CA MET A 6 11.07 -19.03 -19.52
C MET A 6 11.57 -18.43 -18.20
N SER A 7 12.66 -18.98 -17.66
CA SER A 7 13.33 -18.37 -16.49
C SER A 7 13.91 -17.01 -16.85
N MET A 8 14.17 -16.17 -15.86
CA MET A 8 14.77 -14.84 -16.06
C MET A 8 16.11 -14.94 -16.82
N GLU A 9 16.95 -15.91 -16.47
CA GLU A 9 18.22 -16.18 -17.15
C GLU A 9 18.02 -16.59 -18.61
N GLU A 10 17.00 -17.40 -18.91
CA GLU A 10 16.67 -17.82 -20.28
C GLU A 10 16.17 -16.62 -21.12
N ARG A 11 15.38 -15.73 -20.51
CA ARG A 11 14.91 -14.49 -21.14
C ARG A 11 16.08 -13.57 -21.49
N ILE A 12 17.02 -13.39 -20.56
CA ILE A 12 18.23 -12.58 -20.77
C ILE A 12 19.08 -13.17 -21.90
N GLN A 13 19.30 -14.48 -21.92
CA GLN A 13 20.06 -15.14 -22.99
C GLN A 13 19.36 -15.08 -24.35
N ALA A 14 18.03 -15.14 -24.38
CA ALA A 14 17.26 -14.95 -25.61
C ALA A 14 17.41 -13.52 -26.14
N PHE A 15 17.32 -12.50 -25.28
CA PHE A 15 17.53 -11.10 -25.65
C PHE A 15 18.92 -10.86 -26.28
N TYR A 16 19.99 -11.35 -25.65
CA TYR A 16 21.33 -11.22 -26.21
C TYR A 16 21.48 -11.95 -27.55
N ARG A 17 20.86 -13.12 -27.74
CA ARG A 17 20.89 -13.83 -29.03
C ARG A 17 20.16 -13.06 -30.14
N GLN A 18 19.02 -12.45 -29.82
CA GLN A 18 18.27 -11.62 -30.77
C GLN A 18 19.00 -10.31 -31.10
N SER A 19 19.73 -9.76 -30.12
CA SER A 19 20.47 -8.51 -30.24
C SER A 19 21.85 -8.66 -30.87
N GLY A 20 22.16 -9.78 -31.53
CA GLY A 20 23.45 -9.99 -32.20
C GLY A 20 24.60 -10.48 -31.30
N GLY A 21 24.29 -10.99 -30.11
CA GLY A 21 25.23 -11.53 -29.14
C GLY A 21 25.70 -10.50 -28.11
N PRO A 22 26.37 -10.92 -27.01
CA PRO A 22 26.76 -10.05 -25.89
C PRO A 22 27.84 -9.02 -26.21
N HIS A 23 28.44 -9.05 -27.41
CA HIS A 23 29.48 -8.12 -27.85
C HIS A 23 28.98 -7.06 -28.84
N ASN A 24 27.66 -6.97 -29.08
CA ASN A 24 27.10 -5.93 -29.92
C ASN A 24 27.20 -4.56 -29.21
N SER A 25 27.86 -3.60 -29.87
CA SER A 25 28.03 -2.23 -29.36
C SER A 25 26.72 -1.46 -29.20
N GLN A 26 25.63 -1.92 -29.82
CA GLN A 26 24.30 -1.33 -29.75
C GLN A 26 23.43 -1.91 -28.62
N ILE A 27 23.91 -2.91 -27.87
CA ILE A 27 23.18 -3.48 -26.72
C ILE A 27 22.72 -2.41 -25.74
N PRO A 28 23.54 -1.40 -25.36
CA PRO A 28 23.09 -0.39 -24.41
C PRO A 28 21.86 0.38 -24.92
N GLU A 29 21.85 0.75 -26.20
CA GLU A 29 20.75 1.49 -26.84
C GLU A 29 19.50 0.60 -27.04
N LEU A 30 19.70 -0.68 -27.40
CA LEU A 30 18.62 -1.66 -27.51
C LEU A 30 17.99 -1.98 -26.15
N LEU A 31 18.81 -2.08 -25.10
CA LEU A 31 18.35 -2.32 -23.75
C LEU A 31 17.60 -1.10 -23.21
N GLU A 32 18.11 0.12 -23.43
CA GLU A 32 17.44 1.36 -23.05
C GLU A 32 16.08 1.48 -23.74
N LYS A 33 16.01 1.18 -25.04
CA LYS A 33 14.74 1.15 -25.77
C LYS A 33 13.80 0.06 -25.25
N HIS A 34 14.31 -1.11 -24.88
CA HIS A 34 13.50 -2.17 -24.29
C HIS A 34 13.01 -1.82 -22.87
N LEU A 35 13.80 -1.08 -22.10
CA LEU A 35 13.43 -0.55 -20.78
C LEU A 35 12.51 0.67 -20.83
N LEU A 36 12.31 1.26 -22.01
CA LEU A 36 11.41 2.40 -22.20
C LEU A 36 10.11 2.00 -22.90
N TYR A 37 10.17 0.98 -23.77
CA TYR A 37 9.07 0.62 -24.68
C TYR A 37 8.81 -0.90 -24.76
N GLY A 38 9.42 -1.70 -23.88
CA GLY A 38 9.21 -3.15 -23.85
C GLY A 38 7.82 -3.50 -23.32
N GLU A 39 7.26 -4.62 -23.78
CA GLU A 39 5.94 -5.14 -23.35
C GLU A 39 5.84 -5.40 -21.83
N ASP A 40 6.97 -5.51 -21.13
CA ASP A 40 7.06 -5.67 -19.68
C ASP A 40 7.00 -4.34 -18.91
N HIS A 41 6.86 -3.21 -19.60
CA HIS A 41 6.56 -1.93 -18.96
C HIS A 41 5.06 -1.79 -18.79
N GLY A 42 4.62 -1.44 -17.57
CA GLY A 42 3.24 -1.04 -17.29
C GLY A 42 2.74 0.06 -18.25
N MET A 43 1.43 0.28 -18.30
CA MET A 43 0.76 1.16 -19.28
C MET A 43 1.56 2.42 -19.65
N ASP A 44 1.73 2.67 -20.96
CA ASP A 44 2.43 3.85 -21.49
C ASP A 44 1.92 5.15 -20.84
N GLY A 45 2.83 5.87 -20.18
CA GLY A 45 2.53 7.12 -19.47
C GLY A 45 1.95 6.97 -18.06
N TYR A 46 1.73 5.74 -17.58
CA TYR A 46 1.32 5.44 -16.22
C TYR A 46 2.52 4.92 -15.43
N LYS A 47 2.97 5.69 -14.44
CA LYS A 47 3.98 5.22 -13.51
C LYS A 47 3.32 4.28 -12.51
N GLU A 48 3.55 2.98 -12.65
CA GLU A 48 3.07 1.98 -11.69
C GLU A 48 3.46 2.39 -10.27
N THR A 49 2.44 2.45 -9.42
CA THR A 49 2.63 2.68 -8.00
C THR A 49 2.81 1.34 -7.29
N PHE A 50 3.38 1.38 -6.08
CA PHE A 50 3.43 0.19 -5.23
C PHE A 50 2.04 -0.38 -4.94
N GLU A 51 1.02 0.49 -4.89
CA GLU A 51 -0.37 0.08 -4.68
C GLU A 51 -0.90 -0.73 -5.86
N ASP A 52 -0.55 -0.36 -7.09
CA ASP A 52 -0.95 -1.09 -8.30
C ASP A 52 -0.35 -2.50 -8.33
N ALA A 53 0.95 -2.63 -8.03
CA ALA A 53 1.62 -3.93 -7.96
C ALA A 53 1.00 -4.85 -6.88
N VAL A 54 0.61 -4.29 -5.74
CA VAL A 54 -0.11 -5.03 -4.70
C VAL A 54 -1.49 -5.45 -5.19
N MET A 55 -2.23 -4.56 -5.86
CA MET A 55 -3.56 -4.87 -6.41
C MET A 55 -3.50 -5.96 -7.47
N ASP A 56 -2.52 -5.93 -8.38
CA ASP A 56 -2.32 -6.97 -9.38
C ASP A 56 -2.02 -8.33 -8.74
N THR A 57 -1.23 -8.34 -7.66
CA THR A 57 -0.93 -9.56 -6.91
C THR A 57 -2.19 -10.12 -6.24
N LEU A 58 -3.04 -9.25 -5.67
CA LEU A 58 -4.31 -9.63 -5.06
C LEU A 58 -5.33 -10.15 -6.09
N ILE A 59 -5.35 -9.58 -7.30
CA ILE A 59 -6.20 -10.02 -8.41
C ILE A 59 -5.70 -11.37 -8.95
N GLY A 60 -4.38 -11.56 -9.04
CA GLY A 60 -3.75 -12.79 -9.50
C GLY A 60 -3.92 -13.97 -8.55
N ASP A 61 -4.12 -13.74 -7.25
CA ASP A 61 -4.39 -14.77 -6.25
C ASP A 61 -5.61 -14.42 -5.36
N PRO A 62 -6.80 -14.96 -5.70
CA PRO A 62 -8.03 -14.74 -4.94
C PRO A 62 -7.94 -15.12 -3.45
N SER A 63 -7.00 -15.98 -3.05
CA SER A 63 -6.82 -16.35 -1.63
C SER A 63 -6.33 -15.18 -0.78
N LEU A 64 -5.58 -14.24 -1.38
CA LEU A 64 -5.07 -13.06 -0.71
C LEU A 64 -6.17 -12.01 -0.43
N LEU A 65 -7.30 -12.07 -1.14
CA LEU A 65 -8.44 -11.17 -0.91
C LEU A 65 -8.98 -11.30 0.52
N LEU A 66 -8.99 -12.51 1.09
CA LEU A 66 -9.44 -12.76 2.47
C LEU A 66 -8.51 -12.08 3.49
N LEU A 67 -7.20 -12.12 3.24
CA LEU A 67 -6.20 -11.46 4.09
C LEU A 67 -6.31 -9.95 3.96
N TYR A 68 -6.50 -9.44 2.74
CA TYR A 68 -6.71 -8.03 2.48
C TYR A 68 -7.97 -7.50 3.17
N GLU A 69 -9.09 -8.21 3.05
CA GLU A 69 -10.35 -7.84 3.72
C GLU A 69 -10.18 -7.80 5.25
N ARG A 70 -9.52 -8.82 5.81
CA ARG A 70 -9.25 -8.87 7.25
C ARG A 70 -8.37 -7.70 7.70
N TYR A 71 -7.36 -7.34 6.93
CA TYR A 71 -6.50 -6.19 7.19
C TYR A 71 -7.28 -4.87 7.14
N GLN A 72 -8.15 -4.68 6.13
CA GLN A 72 -8.98 -3.49 6.02
C GLN A 72 -9.93 -3.33 7.21
N ARG A 73 -10.59 -4.42 7.62
CA ARG A 73 -11.46 -4.43 8.82
C ARG A 73 -10.67 -4.05 10.07
N TRP A 74 -9.49 -4.64 10.26
CA TRP A 74 -8.62 -4.30 11.40
C TRP A 74 -8.20 -2.83 11.42
N LYS A 75 -7.84 -2.27 10.25
CA LYS A 75 -7.48 -0.85 10.10
C LYS A 75 -8.66 0.07 10.46
N LEU A 76 -9.87 -0.27 10.03
CA LEU A 76 -11.10 0.47 10.34
C LEU A 76 -11.42 0.42 11.84
N SER A 77 -11.32 -0.76 12.47
CA SER A 77 -11.55 -0.92 13.91
C SER A 77 -10.60 -0.05 14.74
N ARG A 78 -9.31 -0.01 14.39
CA ARG A 78 -8.34 0.86 15.08
C ARG A 78 -8.64 2.35 14.90
N LYS A 79 -9.11 2.76 13.73
CA LYS A 79 -9.51 4.15 13.49
C LYS A 79 -10.73 4.52 14.35
N GLN A 80 -11.71 3.62 14.48
CA GLN A 80 -12.86 3.83 15.36
C GLN A 80 -12.48 3.84 16.84
N GLU A 81 -11.59 2.96 17.28
CA GLU A 81 -11.06 2.96 18.65
C GLU A 81 -10.38 4.28 19.00
N GLY A 82 -9.56 4.83 18.09
CA GLY A 82 -8.94 6.15 18.29
C GLY A 82 -9.95 7.30 18.41
N VAL A 83 -11.02 7.27 17.61
CA VAL A 83 -12.11 8.25 17.70
C VAL A 83 -12.91 8.10 19.00
N ASN A 84 -13.14 6.87 19.46
CA ASN A 84 -13.82 6.63 20.72
C ASN A 84 -12.99 7.06 21.93
N LEU A 85 -11.68 6.83 21.91
CA LEU A 85 -10.76 7.25 22.97
C LEU A 85 -10.70 8.77 23.12
N THR A 86 -10.58 9.48 22.01
CA THR A 86 -10.61 10.96 22.02
C THR A 86 -11.95 11.51 22.52
N GLY A 87 -13.08 10.92 22.10
CA GLY A 87 -14.40 11.27 22.63
C GLY A 87 -14.59 10.96 24.12
N LEU A 88 -13.96 9.90 24.63
CA LEU A 88 -13.95 9.55 26.06
C LEU A 88 -13.15 10.56 26.88
N GLU A 89 -11.96 10.97 26.40
CA GLU A 89 -11.12 12.00 27.03
C GLU A 89 -11.87 13.34 27.16
N GLU A 90 -12.53 13.79 26.10
CA GLU A 90 -13.34 15.02 26.15
C GLU A 90 -14.46 14.96 27.19
N ARG A 91 -15.07 13.78 27.35
CA ARG A 91 -16.18 13.56 28.28
C ARG A 91 -15.69 13.53 29.73
N ILE A 92 -14.53 12.92 29.98
CA ILE A 92 -13.86 12.97 31.28
C ILE A 92 -13.52 14.43 31.63
N GLN A 93 -12.94 15.18 30.69
CA GLN A 93 -12.57 16.57 30.94
C GLN A 93 -13.79 17.45 31.29
N ARG A 94 -14.94 17.24 30.62
CA ARG A 94 -16.19 17.93 30.97
C ARG A 94 -16.67 17.59 32.37
N LEU A 95 -16.68 16.31 32.73
CA LEU A 95 -17.11 15.86 34.06
C LEU A 95 -16.18 16.41 35.16
N GLU A 96 -14.88 16.47 34.92
CA GLU A 96 -13.92 17.07 35.86
C GLU A 96 -14.19 18.56 36.09
N ASN A 97 -14.54 19.29 35.03
CA ASN A 97 -14.89 20.71 35.11
C ASN A 97 -16.21 20.91 35.87
N GLU A 98 -17.25 20.12 35.56
CA GLU A 98 -18.54 20.17 36.26
C GLU A 98 -18.39 19.87 37.76
N ILE A 99 -17.57 18.87 38.12
CA ILE A 99 -17.28 18.56 39.53
C ILE A 99 -16.56 19.72 40.21
N ARG A 100 -15.63 20.39 39.51
CA ARG A 100 -14.91 21.55 40.06
C ARG A 100 -15.87 22.71 40.33
N GLU A 101 -16.74 23.03 39.37
CA GLU A 101 -17.76 24.08 39.51
C GLU A 101 -18.74 23.77 40.66
N LEU A 102 -19.24 22.52 40.75
CA LEU A 102 -20.13 22.11 41.83
C LEU A 102 -19.46 22.21 43.21
N LYS A 103 -18.17 21.86 43.31
CA LYS A 103 -17.40 22.01 44.55
C LYS A 103 -17.25 23.49 44.94
N GLU A 104 -17.01 24.37 43.98
CA GLU A 104 -16.93 25.81 44.23
C GLU A 104 -18.27 26.40 44.70
N LEU A 105 -19.38 26.00 44.07
CA LEU A 105 -20.72 26.41 44.47
C LEU A 105 -21.09 25.92 45.87
N LEU A 106 -20.76 24.68 46.22
CA LEU A 106 -20.97 24.14 47.57
C LEU A 106 -20.11 24.86 48.62
N SER A 107 -18.85 25.16 48.28
CA SER A 107 -17.94 25.95 49.12
C SER A 107 -18.49 27.35 49.41
N GLN A 108 -19.06 28.03 48.41
CA GLN A 108 -19.68 29.33 48.58
C GLN A 108 -20.98 29.28 49.40
N LYS A 109 -21.79 28.23 49.24
CA LYS A 109 -23.06 28.06 49.96
C LYS A 109 -22.89 27.63 51.43
N SER A 110 -21.72 27.12 51.79
CA SER A 110 -21.41 26.69 53.17
C SER A 110 -20.73 27.80 54.02
N ARG A 111 -20.53 28.99 53.46
CA ARG A 111 -20.18 30.23 54.20
C ARG A 111 -21.43 31.06 54.45
#